data_AF-A0A0M1J2J3-F1
#
_entry.id   AF-A0A0M1J2J3-F1
#
_cell.length_a   1.000
_cell.length_b   1.000
_cell.length_c   1.000
_cell.angle_alpha   90.00
_cell.angle_beta   90.00
_cell.angle_gamma   90.00
#
_symmetry.space_group_name_H-M   'P 1'
#
loop_
_entity.id
_entity.type
_entity.pdbx_description
1 polymer ?
#
loop_
_entity_poly.entity_id
_entity_poly.type
_entity_poly.pdbx_seq_one_letter_code
_entity_poly.pdbx_strand_id
1 'polypeptide(L)'
;MVGIKGNRRILYTKKVIKESLIELLQHKKIHEVTVTDICKKANINRGTFYTHYKDAYDLLKSIEDELFNQILEYIEETPVEDYKNILLLKALELIDENKELCRILFSKQMENNIMDRIIYVANKAEIDKLISSSKVDDVFLDYFIKYSVGGVFSVIQTWLENDLNESPQEIVNIINDIISFYY
;
A
#
# COMPACT_ATOMS: atom_id res chain seq x y z
N MET A 1 25.57 19.96 -10.82
CA MET A 1 25.00 19.39 -9.57
C MET A 1 25.83 18.19 -9.16
N VAL A 2 26.56 18.30 -8.05
CA VAL A 2 27.43 17.24 -7.53
C VAL A 2 26.55 16.19 -6.85
N GLY A 3 26.41 15.02 -7.48
CA GLY A 3 25.78 13.86 -6.84
C GLY A 3 26.63 13.43 -5.65
N ILE A 4 26.11 13.62 -4.43
CA ILE A 4 26.78 13.23 -3.19
C ILE A 4 26.99 11.72 -3.22
N LYS A 5 28.25 11.30 -3.36
CA LYS A 5 28.69 9.90 -3.52
C LYS A 5 28.16 8.95 -2.41
N GLY A 6 27.80 9.49 -1.25
CA GLY A 6 27.16 8.78 -0.14
C GLY A 6 25.66 8.49 -0.32
N ASN A 7 24.91 9.34 -1.03
CA ASN A 7 23.46 9.19 -1.18
C ASN A 7 23.12 7.92 -1.99
N ARG A 8 23.84 7.69 -3.10
CA ARG A 8 23.65 6.48 -3.93
C ARG A 8 23.92 5.17 -3.17
N ARG A 9 24.94 5.14 -2.31
CA ARG A 9 25.26 3.96 -1.50
C ARG A 9 24.18 3.70 -0.47
N ILE A 10 23.69 4.75 0.20
CA ILE A 10 22.61 4.63 1.18
C ILE A 10 21.32 4.13 0.51
N LEU A 11 20.95 4.70 -0.64
CA LEU A 11 19.77 4.27 -1.40
C LEU A 11 19.86 2.81 -1.84
N TYR A 12 21.03 2.40 -2.36
CA TYR A 12 21.28 1.01 -2.73
C TYR A 12 21.17 0.08 -1.51
N THR A 13 21.80 0.42 -0.39
CA THR A 13 21.73 -0.38 0.84
C THR A 13 20.29 -0.51 1.34
N LYS A 14 19.53 0.59 1.40
CA LYS A 14 18.11 0.53 1.79
C LYS A 14 17.31 -0.35 0.84
N LYS A 15 17.55 -0.25 -0.47
CA LYS A 15 16.88 -1.07 -1.48
C LYS A 15 17.12 -2.56 -1.24
N VAL A 16 18.37 -3.00 -1.13
CA VAL A 16 18.67 -4.44 -0.95
C VAL A 16 18.16 -4.99 0.40
N ILE A 17 18.12 -4.15 1.44
CA ILE A 17 17.53 -4.52 2.74
C ILE A 17 16.02 -4.77 2.60
N LYS A 18 15.30 -3.90 1.90
CA LYS A 18 13.86 -4.03 1.67
C LYS A 18 13.52 -5.23 0.81
N GLU A 19 14.21 -5.39 -0.32
CA GLU A 19 14.05 -6.54 -1.21
C GLU A 19 14.28 -7.85 -0.44
N SER A 20 15.29 -7.89 0.41
CA SER A 20 15.57 -9.05 1.27
C SER A 20 14.44 -9.37 2.24
N LEU A 21 13.81 -8.35 2.85
CA LEU A 21 12.66 -8.59 3.72
C LEU A 21 11.45 -9.10 2.91
N ILE A 22 11.15 -8.48 1.77
CA ILE A 22 10.03 -8.89 0.89
C ILE A 22 10.19 -10.36 0.48
N GLU A 23 11.38 -10.76 0.02
CA GLU A 23 11.66 -12.15 -0.34
C GLU A 23 11.53 -13.12 0.85
N LEU A 24 11.93 -12.70 2.05
CA LEU A 24 11.76 -13.53 3.25
C LEU A 24 10.27 -13.70 3.62
N LEU A 25 9.48 -12.64 3.48
CA LEU A 25 8.06 -12.62 3.79
C LEU A 25 7.20 -13.44 2.81
N GLN A 26 7.71 -13.78 1.62
CA GLN A 26 7.07 -14.75 0.72
C GLN A 26 7.03 -16.17 1.32
N HIS A 27 7.86 -16.47 2.32
CA HIS A 27 8.02 -17.82 2.88
C HIS A 27 7.90 -17.88 4.40
N LYS A 28 7.91 -16.74 5.09
CA LYS A 28 7.91 -16.64 6.55
C LYS A 28 6.95 -15.55 7.01
N LYS A 29 6.34 -15.74 8.18
CA LYS A 29 5.61 -14.66 8.85
C LYS A 29 6.59 -13.65 9.43
N ILE A 30 6.15 -12.39 9.57
CA ILE A 30 7.00 -11.30 10.07
C ILE A 30 7.66 -11.60 11.43
N HIS A 31 6.94 -12.26 12.35
CA HIS A 31 7.49 -12.63 13.67
C HIS A 31 8.58 -13.72 13.62
N GLU A 32 8.70 -14.42 12.50
CA GLU A 32 9.74 -15.44 12.27
C GLU A 32 10.98 -14.87 11.57
N VAL A 33 10.90 -13.63 11.06
CA VAL A 33 12.01 -12.98 10.35
C VAL A 33 12.93 -12.27 11.34
N THR A 34 14.20 -12.66 11.37
CA THR A 34 15.21 -12.00 12.21
C THR A 34 16.05 -11.00 11.42
N VAL A 35 16.64 -10.02 12.12
CA VAL A 35 17.66 -9.12 11.53
C VAL A 35 18.81 -9.91 10.91
N THR A 36 19.17 -11.06 11.50
CA THR A 36 20.21 -11.95 10.97
C THR A 36 19.81 -12.53 9.61
N ASP A 37 18.56 -12.96 9.44
CA ASP A 37 18.08 -13.48 8.15
C ASP A 37 18.15 -12.40 7.07
N ILE A 38 17.67 -11.19 7.38
CA ILE A 38 17.70 -10.05 6.46
C ILE A 38 19.14 -9.70 6.09
N CYS A 39 20.05 -9.62 7.07
CA CYS A 39 21.45 -9.28 6.81
C CYS A 39 22.15 -10.33 5.94
N LYS A 40 21.89 -11.62 6.17
CA LYS A 40 22.43 -12.72 5.35
C LYS A 40 21.93 -12.63 3.92
N LYS A 41 20.63 -12.40 3.75
CA LYS A 41 19.97 -12.30 2.44
C LYS A 41 20.46 -11.06 1.66
N ALA A 42 20.57 -9.92 2.32
CA ALA A 42 21.05 -8.66 1.74
C ALA A 42 22.57 -8.60 1.53
N ASN A 43 23.32 -9.61 2.01
CA ASN A 43 24.78 -9.62 2.03
C ASN A 43 25.39 -8.38 2.70
N ILE A 44 24.90 -8.05 3.90
CA ILE A 44 25.41 -6.94 4.73
C ILE A 44 25.71 -7.41 6.15
N ASN A 45 26.48 -6.60 6.87
CA ASN A 45 26.69 -6.75 8.29
C ASN A 45 25.55 -6.11 9.11
N ARG A 46 25.28 -6.66 10.29
CA ARG A 46 24.22 -6.18 11.20
C ARG A 46 24.35 -4.71 11.57
N GLY A 47 25.59 -4.22 11.73
CA GLY A 47 25.85 -2.80 11.98
C GLY A 47 25.26 -1.89 10.90
N THR A 48 25.37 -2.28 9.62
CA THR A 48 24.77 -1.52 8.51
C THR A 48 23.25 -1.59 8.52
N PHE A 49 22.63 -2.71 8.89
CA PHE A 49 21.18 -2.77 9.08
C PHE A 49 20.73 -1.75 10.16
N TYR A 50 21.40 -1.76 11.31
CA TYR A 50 21.05 -0.90 12.44
C TYR A 50 21.32 0.60 12.20
N THR A 51 22.06 0.97 11.14
CA THR A 51 22.14 2.37 10.71
C THR A 51 20.87 2.89 10.02
N HIS A 52 19.95 1.99 9.66
CA HIS A 52 18.73 2.33 8.92
C HIS A 52 17.46 1.92 9.66
N TYR A 53 17.46 0.79 10.37
CA TYR A 53 16.26 0.18 10.94
C TYR A 53 16.55 -0.42 12.32
N LYS A 54 15.56 -0.38 13.21
CA LYS A 54 15.66 -0.95 14.57
C LYS A 54 15.53 -2.47 14.58
N ASP A 55 14.59 -2.99 13.79
CA ASP A 55 14.27 -4.41 13.66
C ASP A 55 13.49 -4.67 12.35
N ALA A 56 13.02 -5.91 12.17
CA ALA A 56 12.25 -6.30 10.98
C ALA A 56 10.88 -5.60 10.88
N TYR A 57 10.25 -5.28 12.01
CA TYR A 57 8.95 -4.59 12.04
C TYR A 57 9.11 -3.12 11.67
N ASP A 58 10.16 -2.45 12.16
CA ASP A 58 10.52 -1.08 11.78
C ASP A 58 10.82 -0.98 10.28
N LEU A 59 11.52 -1.97 9.73
CA LEU A 59 11.74 -2.08 8.29
C LEU A 59 10.42 -2.27 7.53
N LEU A 60 9.58 -3.23 7.93
CA LEU A 60 8.28 -3.47 7.29
C LEU A 60 7.42 -2.21 7.29
N LYS A 61 7.31 -1.56 8.45
CA LYS A 61 6.58 -0.29 8.58
C LYS A 61 7.12 0.77 7.63
N SER A 62 8.45 0.90 7.51
CA SER A 62 9.04 1.86 6.57
C SER A 62 8.69 1.57 5.10
N ILE A 63 8.56 0.29 4.74
CA ILE A 63 8.17 -0.13 3.38
C ILE A 63 6.70 0.21 3.13
N GLU A 64 5.83 -0.09 4.09
CA GLU A 64 4.43 0.29 3.99
C GLU A 64 4.28 1.82 3.92
N ASP A 65 4.96 2.57 4.79
CA ASP A 65 4.92 4.03 4.80
C ASP A 65 5.32 4.62 3.45
N GLU A 66 6.34 4.08 2.78
CA GLU A 66 6.71 4.52 1.43
C GLU A 66 5.63 4.24 0.38
N LEU A 67 4.91 3.11 0.47
CA LEU A 67 3.81 2.81 -0.44
C LEU A 67 2.64 3.76 -0.24
N PHE A 68 2.22 3.96 1.02
CA PHE A 68 1.10 4.84 1.34
C PHE A 68 1.43 6.31 1.10
N ASN A 69 2.65 6.76 1.36
CA ASN A 69 3.05 8.15 1.13
C ASN A 69 2.98 8.52 -0.34
N GLN A 70 3.24 7.61 -1.29
CA GLN A 70 3.07 7.88 -2.71
C GLN A 70 1.62 8.23 -3.07
N ILE A 71 0.64 7.58 -2.44
CA ILE A 71 -0.78 7.94 -2.62
C ILE A 71 -1.11 9.25 -1.89
N LEU A 72 -0.57 9.46 -0.70
CA LEU A 72 -0.82 10.68 0.06
C LEU A 72 -0.25 11.94 -0.62
N GLU A 73 0.92 11.82 -1.24
CA GLU A 73 1.54 12.86 -2.08
C GLU A 73 0.67 13.11 -3.33
N TYR A 74 0.21 12.05 -3.98
CA TYR A 74 -0.69 12.17 -5.14
C TYR A 74 -1.99 12.92 -4.80
N ILE A 75 -2.59 12.62 -3.63
CA ILE A 75 -3.75 13.34 -3.10
C ILE A 75 -3.42 14.83 -2.90
N GLU A 76 -2.31 15.15 -2.24
CA GLU A 76 -1.93 16.55 -1.99
C GLU A 76 -1.69 17.38 -3.27
N GLU A 77 -1.21 16.74 -4.33
CA GLU A 77 -0.91 17.40 -5.60
C GLU A 77 -2.11 17.48 -6.56
N THR A 78 -3.20 16.77 -6.28
CA THR A 78 -4.34 16.63 -7.19
C THR A 78 -5.59 17.31 -6.62
N PRO A 79 -6.34 18.12 -7.38
CA PRO A 79 -7.62 18.69 -6.93
C PRO A 79 -8.67 17.60 -6.65
N VAL A 80 -9.51 17.83 -5.63
CA VAL A 80 -10.53 16.86 -5.18
C VAL A 80 -11.50 16.49 -6.30
N GLU A 81 -11.83 17.44 -7.18
CA GLU A 81 -12.75 17.25 -8.30
C GLU A 81 -12.27 16.18 -9.30
N ASP A 82 -10.98 15.90 -9.33
CA ASP A 82 -10.35 14.94 -10.24
C ASP A 82 -10.21 13.53 -9.62
N TYR A 83 -10.54 13.33 -8.34
CA TYR A 83 -10.26 12.08 -7.62
C TYR A 83 -11.11 10.88 -8.06
N LYS A 84 -12.32 11.12 -8.57
CA LYS A 84 -13.42 10.14 -8.58
C LYS A 84 -13.10 8.79 -9.24
N ASN A 85 -12.11 8.76 -10.14
CA ASN A 85 -11.54 7.52 -10.71
C ASN A 85 -10.01 7.48 -10.68
N ILE A 86 -9.36 8.65 -10.66
CA ILE A 86 -7.91 8.72 -10.84
C ILE A 86 -7.18 8.22 -9.59
N LEU A 87 -7.73 8.48 -8.40
CA LEU A 87 -7.12 8.01 -7.16
C LEU A 87 -7.13 6.47 -7.06
N LEU A 88 -8.27 5.85 -7.39
CA LEU A 88 -8.39 4.39 -7.41
C LEU A 88 -7.47 3.78 -8.46
N LEU A 89 -7.41 4.36 -9.67
CA LEU A 89 -6.50 3.91 -10.72
C LEU A 89 -5.04 3.99 -10.25
N LYS A 90 -4.63 5.13 -9.67
CA LYS A 90 -3.27 5.32 -9.16
C LYS A 90 -2.91 4.32 -8.07
N ALA A 91 -3.85 4.03 -7.16
CA ALA A 91 -3.68 3.00 -6.15
C ALA A 91 -3.48 1.62 -6.77
N LEU A 92 -4.26 1.26 -7.79
CA LEU A 92 -4.14 -0.03 -8.49
C LEU A 92 -2.84 -0.13 -9.30
N GLU A 93 -2.40 0.95 -9.94
CA GLU A 93 -1.09 1.01 -10.61
C GLU A 93 0.06 0.77 -9.63
N LEU A 94 0.04 1.42 -8.46
CA LEU A 94 1.07 1.20 -7.43
C LEU A 94 1.04 -0.24 -6.90
N ILE A 95 -0.15 -0.85 -6.82
CA ILE A 95 -0.28 -2.25 -6.42
C ILE A 95 0.35 -3.17 -7.47
N ASP A 96 0.12 -2.92 -8.76
CA ASP A 96 0.73 -3.69 -9.85
C ASP A 96 2.26 -3.56 -9.86
N GLU A 97 2.76 -2.32 -9.75
CA GLU A 97 4.21 -2.03 -9.67
C GLU A 97 4.89 -2.71 -8.48
N ASN A 98 4.15 -2.92 -7.38
CA ASN A 98 4.66 -3.49 -6.12
C ASN A 98 4.02 -4.85 -5.77
N LYS A 99 3.59 -5.62 -6.78
CA LYS A 99 2.76 -6.82 -6.59
C LYS A 99 3.24 -7.82 -5.54
N GLU A 100 4.55 -8.08 -5.44
CA GLU A 100 5.08 -9.05 -4.47
C GLU A 100 4.90 -8.57 -3.04
N LEU A 101 5.17 -7.28 -2.79
CA LEU A 101 4.90 -6.65 -1.51
C LEU A 101 3.40 -6.62 -1.24
N CYS A 102 2.59 -6.20 -2.21
CA CYS A 102 1.15 -6.10 -2.02
C CYS A 102 0.48 -7.45 -1.77
N ARG A 103 0.94 -8.54 -2.39
CA ARG A 103 0.48 -9.90 -2.05
C ARG A 103 0.70 -10.23 -0.59
N ILE A 104 1.84 -9.84 -0.03
CA ILE A 104 2.13 -10.03 1.39
C ILE A 104 1.20 -9.15 2.24
N LEU A 105 1.15 -7.85 1.95
CA LEU A 105 0.37 -6.86 2.72
C LEU A 105 -1.13 -7.14 2.72
N PHE A 106 -1.68 -7.63 1.60
CA PHE A 106 -3.09 -7.94 1.46
C PHE A 106 -3.40 -9.41 1.78
N SER A 107 -2.41 -10.22 2.18
CA SER A 107 -2.66 -11.62 2.53
C SER A 107 -3.49 -11.73 3.81
N LYS A 108 -4.45 -12.67 3.83
CA LYS A 108 -5.31 -12.95 4.99
C LYS A 108 -4.55 -13.41 6.24
N GLN A 109 -3.29 -13.81 6.08
CA GLN A 109 -2.45 -14.34 7.16
C GLN A 109 -1.60 -13.27 7.84
N MET A 110 -1.54 -12.06 7.28
CA MET A 110 -0.74 -10.99 7.83
C MET A 110 -1.50 -10.30 8.96
N GLU A 111 -0.92 -10.32 10.15
CA GLU A 111 -1.39 -9.55 11.32
C GLU A 111 -0.98 -8.08 11.15
N ASN A 112 -1.54 -7.40 10.13
CA ASN A 112 -1.28 -5.99 9.89
C ASN A 112 -2.58 -5.16 10.00
N ASN A 113 -2.40 -3.86 10.11
CA ASN A 113 -3.49 -2.88 10.14
C ASN A 113 -3.67 -2.25 8.76
N ILE A 114 -3.47 -3.01 7.67
CA ILE A 114 -3.52 -2.45 6.30
C ILE A 114 -4.87 -1.80 6.01
N MET A 115 -5.96 -2.40 6.51
CA MET A 115 -7.31 -1.89 6.34
C MET A 115 -7.49 -0.52 7.02
N ASP A 116 -6.99 -0.35 8.25
CA ASP A 116 -7.02 0.93 8.95
C ASP A 116 -6.24 2.01 8.20
N ARG A 117 -5.11 1.64 7.58
CA ARG A 117 -4.31 2.56 6.76
C ARG A 117 -5.03 2.97 5.48
N ILE A 118 -5.70 2.04 4.81
CA ILE A 118 -6.51 2.34 3.62
C ILE A 118 -7.68 3.26 3.99
N ILE A 119 -8.35 2.99 5.12
CA ILE A 119 -9.41 3.87 5.65
C ILE A 119 -8.86 5.27 5.95
N TYR A 120 -7.67 5.37 6.55
CA TYR A 120 -7.02 6.66 6.79
C TYR A 120 -6.77 7.44 5.50
N VAL A 121 -6.25 6.79 4.45
CA VAL A 121 -6.04 7.43 3.15
C VAL A 121 -7.37 7.84 2.51
N ALA A 122 -8.38 6.97 2.53
CA ALA A 122 -9.71 7.26 2.02
C ALA A 122 -10.35 8.49 2.69
N ASN A 123 -10.19 8.63 4.01
CA ASN A 123 -10.65 9.81 4.74
C ASN A 123 -9.85 11.07 4.38
N LYS A 124 -8.51 10.97 4.24
CA LYS A 124 -7.67 12.12 3.87
C LYS A 124 -7.91 12.60 2.44
N ALA A 125 -8.31 11.70 1.54
CA ALA A 125 -8.75 12.04 0.19
C ALA A 125 -10.10 12.79 0.15
N GLU A 126 -10.69 13.11 1.32
CA GLU A 126 -11.96 13.81 1.43
C GLU A 126 -13.06 13.14 0.58
N ILE A 127 -13.08 11.81 0.56
CA ILE A 127 -14.09 11.04 -0.18
C ILE A 127 -15.51 11.40 0.30
N ASP A 128 -15.64 11.79 1.57
CA ASP A 128 -16.87 12.38 2.12
C ASP A 128 -17.30 13.65 1.37
N LYS A 129 -16.39 14.50 0.91
CA LYS A 129 -16.70 15.67 0.07
C LYS A 129 -17.19 15.30 -1.34
N LEU A 130 -16.76 14.15 -1.86
CA LEU A 130 -17.28 13.62 -3.13
C LEU A 130 -18.72 13.08 -3.00
N ILE A 131 -19.15 12.75 -1.78
CA ILE A 131 -20.47 12.16 -1.48
C ILE A 131 -21.44 13.19 -0.88
N SER A 132 -20.95 14.21 -0.18
CA SER A 132 -21.73 15.20 0.60
C SER A 132 -22.51 16.24 -0.22
N SER A 133 -22.82 15.91 -1.48
CA SER A 133 -23.80 16.65 -2.29
C SER A 133 -25.24 16.58 -1.75
N SER A 134 -25.52 15.76 -0.74
CA SER A 134 -26.82 15.65 -0.11
C SER A 134 -26.69 15.44 1.40
N LYS A 135 -27.72 15.85 2.15
CA LYS A 135 -27.82 15.78 3.63
C LYS A 135 -27.80 14.33 4.16
N VAL A 136 -26.73 13.60 3.91
CA VAL A 136 -26.51 12.23 4.39
C VAL A 136 -26.05 12.31 5.84
N ASP A 137 -26.62 11.47 6.70
CA ASP A 137 -26.26 11.39 8.12
C ASP A 137 -24.83 10.84 8.30
N ASP A 138 -24.08 11.36 9.28
CA ASP A 138 -22.68 11.01 9.52
C ASP A 138 -22.50 9.52 9.81
N VAL A 139 -23.49 8.89 10.46
CA VAL A 139 -23.49 7.45 10.72
C VAL A 139 -23.53 6.68 9.41
N PHE A 140 -24.44 7.04 8.50
CA PHE A 140 -24.53 6.38 7.20
C PHE A 140 -23.21 6.52 6.43
N LEU A 141 -22.59 7.70 6.45
CA LEU A 141 -21.34 7.96 5.74
C LEU A 141 -20.19 7.09 6.27
N ASP A 142 -20.05 6.93 7.59
CA ASP A 142 -19.04 6.06 8.20
C ASP A 142 -19.22 4.58 7.77
N TYR A 143 -20.46 4.08 7.82
CA TYR A 143 -20.76 2.72 7.34
C TYR A 143 -20.54 2.57 5.82
N PHE A 144 -20.89 3.59 5.04
CA PHE A 144 -20.71 3.60 3.59
C PHE A 144 -19.22 3.56 3.21
N ILE A 145 -18.38 4.36 3.87
CA ILE A 145 -16.92 4.35 3.65
C ILE A 145 -16.35 2.98 4.00
N LYS A 146 -16.72 2.42 5.16
CA LYS A 146 -16.25 1.08 5.59
C LYS A 146 -16.70 -0.03 4.64
N TYR A 147 -17.96 0.01 4.19
CA TYR A 147 -18.48 -0.93 3.20
C TYR A 147 -17.74 -0.83 1.87
N SER A 148 -17.56 0.38 1.35
CA SER A 148 -16.90 0.65 0.07
C SER A 148 -15.43 0.22 0.11
N VAL A 149 -14.69 0.63 1.16
CA VAL A 149 -13.30 0.24 1.37
C VAL A 149 -13.18 -1.27 1.53
N GLY A 150 -14.07 -1.92 2.29
CA GLY A 150 -14.08 -3.38 2.45
C GLY A 150 -14.35 -4.13 1.14
N GLY A 151 -15.27 -3.63 0.31
CA GLY A 151 -15.56 -4.16 -1.01
C GLY A 151 -14.35 -4.04 -1.95
N VAL A 152 -13.80 -2.83 -2.08
CA VAL A 152 -12.59 -2.56 -2.89
C VAL A 152 -11.41 -3.41 -2.42
N PHE A 153 -11.19 -3.50 -1.10
CA PHE A 153 -10.13 -4.34 -0.52
C PHE A 153 -10.28 -5.81 -0.92
N SER A 154 -11.51 -6.35 -0.90
CA SER A 154 -11.79 -7.74 -1.28
C SER A 154 -11.56 -7.99 -2.78
N VAL A 155 -11.91 -7.01 -3.63
CA VAL A 155 -11.62 -7.08 -5.07
C VAL A 155 -10.12 -7.07 -5.32
N ILE A 156 -9.36 -6.19 -4.65
CA ILE A 156 -7.90 -6.13 -4.75
C ILE A 156 -7.25 -7.45 -4.31
N GLN A 157 -7.71 -8.04 -3.21
CA GLN A 157 -7.24 -9.37 -2.77
C GLN A 157 -7.45 -10.41 -3.86
N THR A 158 -8.64 -10.44 -4.46
CA THR A 158 -8.97 -11.38 -5.54
C THR A 158 -8.08 -11.17 -6.77
N TRP A 159 -7.84 -9.91 -7.14
CA TRP A 159 -6.96 -9.56 -8.26
C TRP A 159 -5.50 -10.00 -8.01
N LEU A 160 -5.00 -9.80 -6.79
CA LEU A 160 -3.67 -10.26 -6.37
C LEU A 160 -3.53 -11.78 -6.34
N GLU A 161 -4.58 -12.49 -5.89
CA GLU A 161 -4.68 -13.96 -5.89
C GLU A 161 -4.74 -14.53 -7.33
N ASN A 162 -5.31 -13.79 -8.27
CA ASN A 162 -5.41 -14.13 -9.70
C ASN A 162 -4.23 -13.62 -10.54
N ASP A 163 -3.05 -13.46 -9.94
CA ASP A 163 -1.83 -13.03 -10.63
C ASP A 163 -1.89 -11.70 -11.40
N LEU A 164 -2.84 -10.83 -11.04
CA LEU A 164 -3.06 -9.54 -11.69
C LEU A 164 -3.35 -9.67 -13.20
N ASN A 165 -4.18 -10.65 -13.57
CA ASN A 165 -4.52 -10.94 -14.96
C ASN A 165 -5.20 -9.76 -15.68
N GLU A 166 -6.02 -8.99 -14.96
CA GLU A 166 -6.63 -7.77 -15.44
C GLU A 166 -5.69 -6.57 -15.26
N SER A 167 -5.77 -5.59 -16.16
CA SER A 167 -5.09 -4.30 -16.00
C SER A 167 -5.73 -3.46 -14.87
N PRO A 168 -4.98 -2.51 -14.27
CA PRO A 168 -5.53 -1.58 -13.29
C PRO A 168 -6.82 -0.88 -13.76
N GLN A 169 -6.89 -0.50 -15.04
CA GLN A 169 -8.07 0.17 -15.61
C GLN A 169 -9.28 -0.76 -15.71
N GLU A 170 -9.08 -2.04 -16.02
CA GLU A 170 -10.16 -3.03 -16.04
C GLU A 170 -10.73 -3.25 -14.63
N ILE A 171 -9.87 -3.28 -13.61
CA ILE A 171 -10.31 -3.37 -12.20
C ILE A 171 -11.09 -2.12 -11.77
N VAL A 172 -10.67 -0.91 -12.17
CA VAL A 172 -11.45 0.32 -11.94
C VAL A 172 -12.85 0.20 -12.52
N ASN A 173 -12.97 -0.29 -13.75
CA ASN A 173 -14.27 -0.46 -14.41
C ASN A 173 -15.14 -1.47 -13.65
N ILE A 174 -14.59 -2.62 -13.25
CA ILE A 174 -15.30 -3.62 -12.45
C ILE A 174 -15.82 -3.02 -11.14
N ILE A 175 -14.97 -2.30 -10.39
CA ILE A 175 -15.36 -1.67 -9.12
C ILE A 175 -16.48 -0.65 -9.34
N ASN A 176 -16.35 0.19 -10.37
CA ASN A 176 -17.36 1.20 -10.70
C ASN A 176 -18.69 0.59 -11.12
N ASP A 177 -18.66 -0.47 -11.93
CA ASP A 177 -19.86 -1.20 -12.35
C ASP A 177 -20.56 -1.78 -11.13
N ILE A 178 -19.84 -2.43 -10.22
CA ILE A 178 -20.39 -2.97 -8.97
C ILE A 178 -21.04 -1.87 -8.14
N ILE A 179 -20.36 -0.74 -7.93
CA ILE A 179 -20.91 0.38 -7.16
C ILE A 179 -22.19 0.91 -7.84
N SER A 180 -22.18 1.06 -9.16
CA SER A 180 -23.35 1.55 -9.91
C SER A 180 -24.53 0.59 -9.92
N PHE A 181 -24.33 -0.72 -9.78
CA PHE A 181 -25.41 -1.71 -9.73
C PHE A 181 -26.30 -1.59 -8.48
N TYR A 182 -25.80 -0.97 -7.41
CA TYR A 182 -26.51 -0.79 -6.15
C TYR A 182 -27.16 0.60 -5.99
N TYR A 183 -27.10 1.46 -7.02
CA TYR A 183 -27.71 2.79 -7.08
C TYR A 183 -28.61 2.96 -8.30
#